data_AF-A0A2H0TXG5-F1
#
_entry.id   AF-A0A2H0TXG5-F1
#
_cell.length_a   1.000
_cell.length_b   1.000
_cell.length_c   1.000
_cell.angle_alpha   90.00
_cell.angle_beta   90.00
_cell.angle_gamma   90.00
#
_symmetry.space_group_name_H-M   'P 1'
#
loop_
_entity.id
_entity.type
_entity.pdbx_description
1 polymer ?
#
loop_
_entity_poly.entity_id
_entity_poly.type
_entity_poly.pdbx_seq_one_letter_code
_entity_poly.pdbx_strand_id
1 'polypeptide(L)'
;MGLKDVWPTYLVIAIYYAQSMSFLELFNFLQKEYGLSNHKAWSACFRAKRGMSDTSLAGGLTRDAIYFRGYLKLVDYLSEDTENRTKSLYAGKISIADIKYLEYLPDWKVKYLNFVELDF
;
A
#
# COMPACT_ATOMS: atom_id res chain seq x y z
N MET A 1 -6.86 17.37 6.57
CA MET A 1 -6.85 16.13 5.77
C MET A 1 -8.24 15.89 5.23
N GLY A 2 -8.53 16.36 4.01
CA GLY A 2 -9.78 16.02 3.32
C GLY A 2 -9.87 14.51 3.11
N LEU A 3 -11.09 13.95 3.12
CA LEU A 3 -11.38 12.52 2.98
C LEU A 3 -10.43 11.88 1.96
N LYS A 4 -9.37 11.24 2.47
CA LYS A 4 -8.35 10.57 1.66
C LYS A 4 -9.05 9.45 0.91
N ASP A 5 -8.68 9.27 -0.35
CA ASP A 5 -9.15 8.15 -1.17
C ASP A 5 -8.98 6.83 -0.40
N VAL A 6 -10.10 6.23 0.02
CA VAL A 6 -10.13 4.96 0.79
C VAL A 6 -9.88 3.75 -0.11
N TRP A 7 -9.51 3.97 -1.37
CA TRP A 7 -9.20 2.93 -2.34
C TRP A 7 -8.21 1.86 -1.85
N PRO A 8 -7.09 2.19 -1.17
CA PRO A 8 -6.19 1.18 -0.64
C PRO A 8 -6.89 0.21 0.33
N THR A 9 -7.83 0.70 1.14
CA THR A 9 -8.62 -0.12 2.06
C THR A 9 -9.50 -1.12 1.32
N TYR A 10 -10.16 -0.69 0.24
CA TYR A 10 -10.97 -1.59 -0.59
C TYR A 10 -10.15 -2.70 -1.24
N LEU A 11 -8.89 -2.44 -1.61
CA LEU A 11 -8.00 -3.48 -2.13
C LEU A 11 -7.68 -4.54 -1.07
N VAL A 12 -7.48 -4.13 0.19
CA VAL A 12 -7.26 -5.08 1.30
C VAL A 12 -8.52 -5.89 1.58
N ILE A 13 -9.69 -5.26 1.59
CA ILE A 13 -10.99 -5.93 1.73
C ILE A 13 -11.17 -6.98 0.62
N ALA A 14 -10.90 -6.59 -0.64
CA ALA A 14 -11.00 -7.51 -1.76
C ALA A 14 -10.06 -8.72 -1.62
N ILE A 15 -8.81 -8.50 -1.17
CA ILE A 15 -7.85 -9.59 -0.92
C ILE A 15 -8.36 -10.54 0.16
N TYR A 16 -8.92 -10.01 1.25
CA TYR A 16 -9.45 -10.81 2.34
C TYR A 16 -10.57 -11.73 1.87
N TYR A 17 -11.57 -11.20 1.18
CA TYR A 17 -12.70 -11.99 0.68
C TYR A 17 -12.35 -12.87 -0.52
N ALA A 18 -11.33 -12.51 -1.31
CA ALA A 18 -10.82 -13.39 -2.37
C ALA A 18 -10.33 -14.73 -1.82
N GLN A 19 -9.94 -14.83 -0.54
CA GLN A 19 -9.53 -16.09 0.11
C GLN A 19 -10.68 -17.10 0.29
N SER A 20 -11.93 -16.69 0.08
CA SER A 20 -13.09 -17.57 0.23
C SER A 20 -14.10 -17.48 -0.92
N MET A 21 -13.95 -16.52 -1.83
CA MET A 21 -14.88 -16.27 -2.94
C MET A 21 -14.21 -16.51 -4.29
N SER A 22 -15.00 -16.89 -5.29
CA SER A 22 -14.66 -16.78 -6.71
C SER A 22 -14.56 -15.32 -7.16
N PHE A 23 -14.07 -15.06 -8.37
CA PHE A 23 -14.04 -13.72 -8.95
C PHE A 23 -15.43 -13.10 -9.06
N LEU A 24 -16.41 -13.86 -9.57
CA LEU A 24 -17.76 -13.35 -9.79
C LEU A 24 -18.47 -13.04 -8.47
N GLU A 25 -18.33 -13.93 -7.48
CA GLU A 25 -18.88 -13.70 -6.14
C GLU A 25 -18.27 -12.46 -5.50
N LEU A 26 -16.94 -12.31 -5.56
CA LEU A 26 -16.24 -11.15 -5.04
C LEU A 26 -16.68 -9.85 -5.74
N PHE A 27 -16.83 -9.88 -7.06
CA PHE A 27 -17.29 -8.73 -7.83
C PHE A 27 -18.67 -8.27 -7.35
N ASN A 28 -19.64 -9.18 -7.32
CA ASN A 28 -21.00 -8.89 -6.87
C ASN A 28 -21.03 -8.43 -5.40
N PHE A 29 -20.23 -9.07 -4.54
CA PHE A 29 -20.09 -8.71 -3.13
C PHE A 29 -19.59 -7.26 -2.96
N LEU A 30 -18.53 -6.88 -3.66
CA LEU A 30 -17.97 -5.53 -3.58
C LEU A 30 -18.93 -4.45 -4.07
N GLN A 31 -19.76 -4.76 -5.06
CA GLN A 31 -20.81 -3.83 -5.52
C GLN A 31 -21.92 -3.70 -4.49
N LYS A 32 -22.41 -4.83 -3.97
CA LYS A 32 -23.56 -4.88 -3.07
C LYS A 32 -23.24 -4.27 -1.70
N GLU A 33 -22.14 -4.70 -1.08
CA GLU A 33 -21.84 -4.35 0.31
C GLU A 33 -21.09 -3.03 0.44
N TYR A 34 -20.35 -2.60 -0.59
CA TYR A 34 -19.53 -1.39 -0.56
C TYR A 34 -19.91 -0.34 -1.61
N GLY A 35 -20.96 -0.59 -2.42
CA GLY A 35 -21.43 0.37 -3.42
C GLY A 35 -20.39 0.70 -4.50
N LEU A 36 -19.42 -0.19 -4.74
CA LEU A 36 -18.38 0.09 -5.73
C LEU A 36 -18.97 0.08 -7.14
N SER A 37 -18.57 1.06 -7.96
CA SER A 37 -18.88 1.05 -9.39
C SER A 37 -18.29 -0.18 -10.08
N ASN A 38 -18.86 -0.60 -11.21
CA ASN A 38 -18.36 -1.74 -12.00
C ASN A 38 -16.84 -1.67 -12.20
N HIS A 39 -16.32 -0.50 -12.57
CA HIS A 39 -14.89 -0.30 -12.79
C HIS A 39 -14.06 -0.52 -11.52
N LYS A 40 -14.49 0.02 -10.37
CA LYS A 40 -13.77 -0.15 -9.09
C LYS A 40 -13.85 -1.59 -8.59
N ALA A 41 -15.03 -2.20 -8.60
CA ALA A 41 -15.21 -3.60 -8.19
C ALA A 41 -14.36 -4.55 -9.06
N TRP A 42 -14.40 -4.36 -10.39
CA TRP A 42 -13.57 -5.14 -11.33
C TRP A 42 -12.08 -4.99 -11.06
N SER A 43 -11.61 -3.75 -10.91
CA SER A 43 -10.18 -3.47 -10.66
C SER A 43 -9.70 -4.12 -9.35
N ALA A 44 -10.51 -4.07 -8.29
CA ALA A 44 -10.21 -4.73 -7.02
C ALA A 44 -10.17 -6.26 -7.17
N CYS A 45 -11.16 -6.88 -7.84
CA CYS A 45 -11.19 -8.31 -8.11
C CYS A 45 -9.99 -8.76 -8.94
N PHE A 46 -9.68 -8.03 -10.01
CA PHE A 46 -8.54 -8.31 -10.88
C PHE A 46 -7.23 -8.27 -10.09
N ARG A 47 -7.00 -7.23 -9.28
CA ARG A 47 -5.78 -7.14 -8.48
C ARG A 47 -5.66 -8.25 -7.45
N ALA A 48 -6.78 -8.62 -6.83
CA ALA A 48 -6.83 -9.71 -5.85
C ALA A 48 -6.66 -11.10 -6.48
N LYS A 49 -7.15 -11.35 -7.70
CA LYS A 49 -7.15 -12.70 -8.32
C LYS A 49 -6.28 -12.87 -9.56
N ARG A 50 -5.59 -11.84 -10.04
CA ARG A 50 -4.69 -11.96 -11.20
C ARG A 50 -3.62 -13.02 -10.98
N GLY A 51 -3.31 -13.76 -12.05
CA GLY A 51 -2.34 -14.85 -12.03
C GLY A 51 -2.92 -16.20 -11.62
N MET A 52 -4.19 -16.28 -11.23
CA MET A 52 -4.90 -17.55 -11.07
C MET A 52 -5.33 -18.10 -12.44
N SER A 53 -5.07 -19.38 -12.68
CA SER A 53 -5.53 -20.07 -13.91
C SER A 53 -7.03 -20.37 -13.88
N ASP A 54 -7.58 -20.65 -12.69
CA ASP A 54 -9.00 -20.83 -12.44
C ASP A 54 -9.45 -19.84 -11.37
N THR A 55 -10.24 -18.85 -11.76
CA THR A 55 -10.73 -17.78 -10.89
C THR A 55 -12.06 -18.12 -10.20
N SER A 56 -12.63 -19.30 -10.47
CA SER A 56 -13.73 -19.85 -9.68
C SER A 56 -13.28 -20.29 -8.29
N LEU A 57 -11.99 -20.60 -8.13
CA LEU A 57 -11.40 -21.02 -6.87
C LEU A 57 -11.10 -19.84 -5.94
N ALA A 58 -11.09 -20.14 -4.64
CA ALA A 58 -10.64 -19.26 -3.58
C ALA A 58 -9.12 -19.00 -3.65
N GLY A 59 -8.68 -17.89 -3.06
CA GLY A 59 -7.29 -17.44 -3.03
C GLY A 59 -7.01 -16.28 -3.98
N GLY A 60 -5.73 -15.92 -4.08
CA GLY A 60 -5.27 -14.84 -4.93
C GLY A 60 -3.99 -14.16 -4.46
N LEU A 61 -3.66 -13.04 -5.08
CA LEU A 61 -2.47 -12.24 -4.83
C LEU A 61 -2.68 -11.28 -3.65
N THR A 62 -1.79 -11.32 -2.67
CA THR A 62 -1.88 -10.51 -1.42
C THR A 62 -1.03 -9.23 -1.45
N ARG A 63 -0.52 -8.84 -2.62
CA ARG A 63 0.50 -7.77 -2.75
C ARG A 63 0.02 -6.41 -2.24
N ASP A 64 -1.24 -6.04 -2.48
CA ASP A 64 -1.76 -4.75 -2.01
C ASP A 64 -1.91 -4.70 -0.49
N ALA A 65 -2.17 -5.82 0.17
CA ALA A 65 -2.16 -5.88 1.63
C ALA A 65 -0.76 -5.67 2.21
N ILE A 66 0.28 -6.16 1.54
CA ILE A 66 1.68 -5.91 1.92
C ILE A 66 2.01 -4.42 1.77
N TYR A 67 1.63 -3.81 0.63
CA TYR A 67 1.86 -2.38 0.40
C TYR A 67 1.10 -1.50 1.38
N PHE A 68 -0.16 -1.82 1.69
CA PHE A 68 -0.94 -1.08 2.68
C PHE A 68 -0.30 -1.17 4.07
N ARG A 69 0.15 -2.35 4.49
CA ARG A 69 0.91 -2.51 5.74
C ARG A 69 2.19 -1.67 5.75
N GLY A 70 2.93 -1.65 4.65
CA GLY A 70 4.13 -0.81 4.50
C GLY A 70 3.81 0.69 4.59
N TYR A 71 2.72 1.12 3.95
CA TYR A 71 2.22 2.49 4.03
C TYR A 71 1.87 2.88 5.47
N LEU A 72 1.15 2.04 6.23
CA LEU A 72 0.85 2.32 7.63
C LEU A 72 2.12 2.50 8.47
N LYS A 73 3.10 1.60 8.31
CA LYS A 73 4.41 1.74 8.98
C LYS A 73 5.12 3.03 8.61
N LEU A 74 5.03 3.45 7.35
CA LEU A 74 5.61 4.71 6.88
C LEU A 74 4.89 5.92 7.49
N VAL A 75 3.55 5.90 7.56
CA VAL A 75 2.76 6.97 8.19
C VAL A 75 3.12 7.10 9.66
N ASP A 76 3.15 5.98 10.39
CA ASP A 76 3.50 5.96 11.81
C ASP A 76 4.92 6.49 12.01
N TYR A 77 5.87 6.00 11.20
CA TYR A 77 7.25 6.48 11.22
C TYR A 77 7.30 7.99 10.96
N LEU A 78 6.71 8.52 9.90
CA LEU A 78 6.80 9.94 9.59
C LEU A 78 6.08 10.84 10.62
N SER A 79 5.11 10.32 11.37
CA SER A 79 4.30 11.15 12.28
C SER A 79 5.07 11.76 13.46
N GLU A 80 6.22 11.20 13.84
CA GLU A 80 7.05 11.72 14.94
C GLU A 80 7.89 12.94 14.53
N ASP A 81 8.43 12.96 13.31
CA ASP A 81 9.25 14.05 12.76
C ASP A 81 9.31 13.90 11.23
N THR A 82 8.31 14.46 10.55
CA THR A 82 8.14 14.28 9.11
C THR A 82 9.38 14.69 8.32
N GLU A 83 10.01 15.81 8.67
CA GLU A 83 11.12 16.37 7.90
C GLU A 83 12.38 15.49 8.03
N ASN A 84 12.85 15.22 9.25
CA ASN A 84 14.11 14.49 9.44
C ASN A 84 13.96 13.00 9.08
N ARG A 85 12.79 12.41 9.32
CA ARG A 85 12.52 11.01 8.96
C ARG A 85 12.40 10.82 7.45
N THR A 86 11.84 11.81 6.74
CA THR A 86 11.88 11.79 5.27
C THR A 86 13.34 11.88 4.80
N LYS A 87 14.17 12.78 5.33
CA LYS A 87 15.60 12.85 4.95
C LYS A 87 16.32 11.51 5.11
N SER A 88 16.08 10.84 6.23
CA SER A 88 16.68 9.53 6.54
C SER A 88 16.30 8.45 5.51
N LEU A 89 15.04 8.39 5.10
CA LEU A 89 14.57 7.43 4.09
C LEU A 89 15.16 7.69 2.70
N TYR A 90 15.49 8.94 2.40
CA TYR A 90 16.05 9.34 1.10
C TYR A 90 17.58 9.41 1.06
N ALA A 91 18.26 8.97 2.13
CA ALA A 91 19.70 8.73 2.15
C ALA A 91 20.15 7.67 1.12
N GLY A 92 19.25 6.74 0.78
CA GLY A 92 19.55 5.59 -0.06
C GLY A 92 18.32 4.73 -0.33
N LYS A 93 18.51 3.52 -0.86
CA LYS A 93 17.47 2.49 -0.89
C LYS A 93 17.47 1.73 0.43
N ILE A 94 17.07 2.40 1.51
CA ILE A 94 17.13 1.89 2.88
C ILE A 94 15.73 1.65 3.44
N SER A 95 15.56 0.60 4.25
CA SER A 95 14.30 0.35 4.94
C SER A 95 14.24 1.11 6.27
N ILE A 96 13.04 1.34 6.81
CA ILE A 96 12.86 1.97 8.14
C ILE A 96 13.69 1.24 9.21
N ALA A 97 13.77 -0.09 9.15
CA ALA A 97 14.51 -0.89 10.14
C ALA A 97 16.03 -0.70 10.06
N ASP A 98 16.55 -0.27 8.91
CA ASP A 98 17.97 -0.12 8.64
C ASP A 98 18.46 1.31 8.87
N ILE A 99 17.56 2.28 9.08
CA ILE A 99 17.90 3.69 9.30
C ILE A 99 18.89 3.88 10.45
N LYS A 100 18.80 3.05 11.50
CA LYS A 100 19.76 3.05 12.62
C LYS A 100 21.22 2.90 12.17
N TYR A 101 21.48 2.25 11.04
CA TYR A 101 22.84 2.08 10.54
C TYR A 101 23.41 3.32 9.85
N LEU A 102 22.58 4.34 9.57
CA LEU A 102 23.06 5.61 9.00
C LEU A 102 24.03 6.32 9.96
N GLU A 103 23.94 6.08 11.27
CA GLU A 103 24.86 6.66 12.26
C GLU A 103 26.33 6.24 12.04
N TYR A 104 26.55 5.08 11.41
CA TYR A 104 27.89 4.57 11.10
C TYR A 104 28.42 5.01 9.74
N LEU A 105 27.60 5.69 8.92
CA LEU A 105 28.01 6.17 7.62
C LEU A 105 28.55 7.61 7.74
N PRO A 106 29.85 7.84 7.52
CA PRO A 106 30.36 9.20 7.47
C PRO A 106 29.72 9.93 6.28
N ASP A 107 29.21 11.14 6.54
CA ASP A 107 28.72 12.08 5.54
C ASP A 107 27.65 11.54 4.56
N TRP A 108 26.70 10.74 5.05
CA TRP A 108 25.57 10.35 4.21
C TRP A 108 24.74 11.58 3.79
N LYS A 109 24.27 11.58 2.54
CA LYS A 109 23.49 12.68 1.96
C LYS A 109 22.20 12.13 1.38
N VAL A 110 21.20 12.99 1.32
CA VAL A 110 19.99 12.72 0.56
C VAL A 110 20.36 12.54 -0.92
N LYS A 111 20.01 11.40 -1.50
CA LYS A 111 20.30 11.09 -2.92
C LYS A 111 19.13 11.27 -3.86
N TYR A 112 17.91 11.09 -3.36
CA TYR A 112 16.74 10.87 -4.22
C TYR A 112 15.64 11.92 -4.06
N LEU A 113 15.86 12.99 -3.28
CA LEU A 113 14.87 14.05 -3.07
C LEU A 113 15.54 15.42 -2.94
N ASN A 114 15.00 16.44 -3.61
CA ASN A 114 15.42 17.81 -3.41
C ASN A 114 14.52 18.45 -2.34
N PHE A 115 15.03 18.56 -1.11
CA PHE A 115 14.24 19.07 0.03
C PHE A 115 13.91 20.57 -0.05
N VAL A 116 14.59 21.33 -0.92
CA VAL A 116 14.36 22.78 -1.10
C VAL A 116 12.95 23.08 -1.65
N GLU A 117 12.30 22.09 -2.27
CA GLU A 117 10.99 22.25 -2.94
C GLU A 117 9.81 21.69 -2.12
N LEU A 118 10.04 21.22 -0.89
CA LEU A 118 9.01 20.61 -0.06
C LEU A 118 8.62 21.54 1.09
N ASP A 119 7.37 21.99 1.09
CA ASP A 119 6.72 22.58 2.26
C ASP A 119 6.29 21.45 3.21
N PHE A 120 6.91 21.40 4.39
CA PHE A 120 6.61 20.42 5.45
C PHE A 120 5.65 20.98 6.50
#